data_AF-A0AAW6BIS8-F1
#
_entry.id   AF-A0AAW6BIS8-F1
#
_cell.length_a   1.000
_cell.length_b   1.000
_cell.length_c   1.000
_cell.angle_alpha   90.00
_cell.angle_beta   90.00
_cell.angle_gamma   90.00
#
_symmetry.space_group_name_H-M   'P 1'
#
loop_
_entity.id
_entity.type
_entity.pdbx_description
1 polymer ?
#
loop_
_entity_poly.entity_id
_entity_poly.type
_entity_poly.pdbx_seq_one_letter_code
_entity_poly.pdbx_strand_id
1 'polypeptide(L)'
;MNIAGHESIAVFCLTPGGVRLVRRLKTHLPLTCFTSEKLLEPGFTPFNGSFGDTLREAFKHYSALVVVAALGITVRMLAPLINDKMHDPAVVVIDEGGQHVISLLSGHVGGANALTHHLAELLGADPVITTATDVNGMAALDTLATQLDANMQDFRHVVKVINQMLVSDQKVGLWWDEPLLSERGRCDTRGFVPVACLETLPALDALVCITLRDSLPELSLPVYKLVPKRVVAGIGCRRDTPLQTVIELLQQQMAENHFDLMALRAIGSVVIKKDEPALNQLAQRWRVPFELFSVNELSLHEQRFPASDFVRQTVGVGSVSQPVAWLMSEGKLVGRTLRQQGVTITLGVSQSC
;
A
#
# COMPACT_ATOMS: atom_id res chain seq x y z
N MET A 1 4.89 0.53 -4.46
CA MET A 1 4.16 -0.65 -4.98
C MET A 1 2.93 -0.09 -5.69
N ASN A 2 2.72 -0.46 -6.96
CA ASN A 2 1.71 0.14 -7.84
C ASN A 2 0.38 0.33 -7.11
N ILE A 3 0.00 1.59 -6.91
CA ILE A 3 -1.35 1.97 -6.52
C ILE A 3 -2.22 1.59 -7.72
N ALA A 4 -2.90 0.44 -7.61
CA ALA A 4 -3.95 0.10 -8.54
C ALA A 4 -5.05 1.16 -8.37
N GLY A 5 -5.10 2.09 -9.31
CA GLY A 5 -6.10 3.15 -9.34
C GLY A 5 -7.50 2.57 -9.49
N HIS A 6 -8.45 3.16 -8.78
CA HIS A 6 -9.91 2.99 -8.92
C HIS A 6 -10.40 1.53 -9.04
N GLU A 7 -10.77 0.96 -7.89
CA GLU A 7 -11.35 -0.37 -7.66
C GLU A 7 -12.07 -0.98 -8.87
N SER A 8 -11.38 -1.87 -9.57
CA SER A 8 -12.02 -2.76 -10.55
C SER A 8 -12.65 -3.93 -9.79
N ILE A 9 -13.95 -3.82 -9.50
CA ILE A 9 -14.76 -4.91 -8.93
C ILE A 9 -15.49 -5.62 -10.07
N ALA A 10 -15.16 -6.89 -10.30
CA ALA A 10 -15.90 -7.75 -11.23
C ALA A 10 -17.05 -8.44 -10.49
N VAL A 11 -18.25 -8.38 -11.04
CA VAL A 11 -19.44 -9.01 -10.45
C VAL A 11 -20.03 -10.04 -11.38
N PHE A 12 -20.34 -11.23 -10.88
CA PHE A 12 -20.83 -12.35 -11.67
C PHE A 12 -22.24 -12.73 -11.23
N CYS A 13 -23.19 -12.69 -12.17
CA CYS A 13 -24.58 -13.09 -11.94
C CYS A 13 -24.91 -14.35 -12.73
N LEU A 14 -25.36 -15.39 -12.04
CA LEU A 14 -25.72 -16.67 -12.68
C LEU A 14 -27.24 -16.87 -12.80
N THR A 15 -28.04 -15.99 -12.20
CA THR A 15 -29.50 -16.11 -12.13
C THR A 15 -30.21 -14.75 -12.33
N PRO A 16 -31.51 -14.75 -12.71
CA PRO A 16 -32.28 -13.51 -12.81
C PRO A 16 -32.34 -12.71 -11.49
N GLY A 17 -32.41 -13.38 -10.33
CA GLY A 17 -32.37 -12.70 -9.04
C GLY A 17 -31.03 -12.02 -8.79
N GLY A 18 -29.92 -12.68 -9.15
CA GLY A 18 -28.59 -12.07 -9.06
C GLY A 18 -28.47 -10.81 -9.93
N VAL A 19 -28.99 -10.83 -11.16
CA VAL A 19 -29.01 -9.64 -12.03
C VAL A 19 -29.80 -8.49 -11.38
N ARG A 20 -30.98 -8.76 -10.79
CA ARG A 20 -31.77 -7.74 -10.08
C ARG A 20 -31.05 -7.19 -8.86
N LEU A 21 -30.40 -8.04 -8.07
CA LEU A 21 -29.63 -7.64 -6.90
C LEU A 21 -28.48 -6.72 -7.31
N VAL A 22 -27.69 -7.13 -8.30
CA VAL A 22 -26.53 -6.35 -8.75
C VAL A 22 -26.96 -5.03 -9.39
N ARG A 23 -28.11 -4.98 -10.06
CA ARG A 23 -28.68 -3.72 -10.56
C ARG A 23 -28.85 -2.68 -9.45
N ARG A 24 -29.27 -3.11 -8.24
CA ARG A 24 -29.35 -2.22 -7.06
C ARG A 24 -27.96 -1.81 -6.59
N LEU A 25 -26.99 -2.72 -6.56
CA LEU A 25 -25.62 -2.38 -6.14
C LEU A 25 -24.93 -1.39 -7.09
N LYS A 26 -25.16 -1.53 -8.39
CA LYS A 26 -24.58 -0.67 -9.44
C LYS A 26 -24.96 0.81 -9.31
N THR A 27 -26.03 1.15 -8.59
CA THR A 27 -26.37 2.56 -8.34
C THR A 27 -25.51 3.21 -7.26
N HIS A 28 -24.81 2.40 -6.47
CA HIS A 28 -23.97 2.85 -5.36
C HIS A 28 -22.48 2.69 -5.65
N LEU A 29 -22.10 1.74 -6.51
CA LEU A 29 -20.70 1.37 -6.76
C LEU A 29 -20.42 1.20 -8.26
N PRO A 30 -19.20 1.57 -8.73
CA PRO A 30 -18.75 1.25 -10.07
C PRO A 30 -18.42 -0.25 -10.15
N LEU A 31 -19.20 -1.01 -10.93
CA LEU A 31 -19.06 -2.47 -11.04
C LEU A 31 -18.98 -2.92 -12.50
N THR A 32 -18.02 -3.77 -12.83
CA THR A 32 -18.01 -4.48 -14.12
C THR A 32 -18.80 -5.77 -13.99
N CYS A 33 -19.96 -5.82 -14.63
CA CYS A 33 -20.94 -6.87 -14.37
C CYS A 33 -20.99 -7.88 -15.52
N PHE A 34 -20.85 -9.16 -15.18
CA PHE A 34 -20.88 -10.28 -16.10
C PHE A 34 -22.09 -11.18 -15.86
N THR A 35 -22.71 -11.64 -16.94
CA THR A 35 -23.84 -12.58 -16.88
C THR A 35 -23.87 -13.49 -18.10
N SER A 36 -24.75 -14.50 -18.12
CA SER A 36 -24.93 -15.33 -19.33
C SER A 36 -25.68 -14.56 -20.42
N GLU A 37 -25.49 -14.93 -21.70
CA GLU A 37 -26.23 -14.31 -22.82
C GLU A 37 -27.75 -14.35 -22.65
N LYS A 38 -28.28 -15.41 -22.02
CA LYS A 38 -29.71 -15.58 -21.75
C LYS A 38 -30.27 -14.58 -20.73
N LEU A 39 -29.41 -13.97 -19.92
CA LEU A 39 -29.76 -13.05 -18.83
C LEU A 39 -29.23 -11.63 -19.11
N LEU A 40 -28.81 -11.37 -20.35
CA LEU A 40 -28.14 -10.12 -20.70
C LEU A 40 -29.13 -8.93 -20.61
N GLU A 41 -28.70 -7.91 -19.88
CA GLU A 41 -29.42 -6.64 -19.71
C GLU A 41 -28.44 -5.46 -19.93
N PRO A 42 -28.92 -4.24 -20.22
CA PRO A 42 -28.06 -3.06 -20.35
C PRO A 42 -27.10 -2.88 -19.18
N GLY A 43 -25.82 -2.70 -19.49
CA GLY A 43 -24.74 -2.56 -18.50
C GLY A 43 -24.21 -3.88 -17.94
N PHE A 44 -24.63 -5.03 -18.46
CA PHE A 44 -23.97 -6.31 -18.23
C PHE A 44 -23.23 -6.75 -19.50
N THR A 45 -22.13 -7.46 -19.32
CA THR A 45 -21.33 -8.07 -20.37
C THR A 45 -21.56 -9.57 -20.35
N PRO A 46 -21.75 -10.24 -21.51
CA PRO A 46 -21.85 -11.70 -21.53
C PRO A 46 -20.54 -12.34 -21.06
N PHE A 47 -20.62 -13.54 -20.47
CA PHE A 47 -19.44 -14.35 -20.21
C PHE A 47 -18.66 -14.62 -21.51
N ASN A 48 -17.33 -14.52 -21.45
CA ASN A 48 -16.46 -14.91 -22.55
C ASN A 48 -16.27 -16.44 -22.50
N GLY A 49 -17.03 -17.17 -23.33
CA GLY A 49 -17.08 -18.63 -23.30
C GLY A 49 -17.93 -19.13 -22.14
N SER A 50 -17.31 -19.41 -21.00
CA SER A 50 -18.01 -19.87 -19.78
C SER A 50 -17.87 -18.89 -18.61
N PHE A 51 -18.74 -19.04 -17.62
CA PHE A 51 -18.58 -18.37 -16.31
C PHE A 51 -17.17 -18.58 -15.76
N GLY A 52 -16.67 -19.81 -15.85
CA GLY A 52 -15.36 -20.18 -15.32
C GLY A 52 -14.20 -19.50 -16.05
N ASP A 53 -14.28 -19.36 -17.37
CA ASP A 53 -13.25 -18.70 -18.16
C ASP A 53 -13.22 -17.19 -17.89
N THR A 54 -14.41 -16.58 -17.79
CA THR A 54 -14.53 -15.16 -17.44
C THR A 54 -14.02 -14.88 -16.03
N LEU A 55 -14.39 -15.72 -15.06
CA LEU A 55 -13.92 -15.61 -13.68
C LEU A 55 -12.41 -15.78 -13.59
N ARG A 56 -11.83 -16.74 -14.32
CA ARG A 56 -10.38 -16.95 -14.38
C ARG A 56 -9.64 -15.74 -14.92
N GLU A 57 -10.19 -15.10 -15.94
CA GLU A 57 -9.57 -13.91 -16.50
C GLU A 57 -9.72 -12.70 -15.58
N ALA A 58 -10.89 -12.55 -14.95
CA ALA A 58 -11.10 -11.50 -13.97
C ALA A 58 -10.20 -11.64 -12.74
N PHE A 59 -9.93 -12.87 -12.29
CA PHE A 59 -9.04 -13.16 -11.15
C PHE A 59 -7.63 -12.55 -11.31
N LYS A 60 -7.17 -12.34 -12.55
CA LYS A 60 -5.86 -11.76 -12.84
C LYS A 60 -5.85 -10.24 -12.95
N HIS A 61 -7.00 -9.64 -13.29
CA HIS A 61 -7.09 -8.24 -13.74
C HIS A 61 -7.91 -7.35 -12.81
N TYR A 62 -8.69 -7.95 -11.92
CA TYR A 62 -9.57 -7.24 -11.00
C TYR A 62 -9.04 -7.32 -9.58
N SER A 63 -9.19 -6.22 -8.85
CA SER A 63 -8.82 -6.15 -7.43
C SER A 63 -9.76 -6.95 -6.53
N ALA A 64 -11.04 -7.07 -6.94
CA ALA A 64 -12.04 -7.82 -6.21
C ALA A 64 -13.05 -8.50 -7.15
N LEU A 65 -13.55 -9.66 -6.72
CA LEU A 65 -14.58 -10.44 -7.40
C LEU A 65 -15.76 -10.64 -6.46
N VAL A 66 -16.96 -10.27 -6.92
CA VAL A 66 -18.22 -10.55 -6.23
C VAL A 66 -19.01 -11.57 -7.03
N VAL A 67 -19.27 -12.74 -6.45
CA VAL A 67 -19.99 -13.81 -7.14
C VAL A 67 -21.37 -13.98 -6.52
N VAL A 68 -22.41 -13.64 -7.28
CA VAL A 68 -23.80 -13.83 -6.87
C VAL A 68 -24.27 -15.20 -7.31
N ALA A 69 -23.96 -16.21 -6.50
CA ALA A 69 -24.21 -17.62 -6.75
C ALA A 69 -24.09 -18.45 -5.48
N ALA A 70 -24.36 -19.75 -5.58
CA ALA A 70 -24.06 -20.70 -4.52
C ALA A 70 -22.54 -20.74 -4.23
N LEU A 71 -22.16 -20.67 -2.95
CA LEU A 71 -20.75 -20.70 -2.53
C LEU A 71 -19.96 -21.88 -3.11
N GLY A 72 -20.59 -23.07 -3.18
CA GLY A 72 -19.93 -24.28 -3.65
C GLY A 72 -19.48 -24.23 -5.11
N ILE A 73 -20.20 -23.54 -6.01
CA ILE A 73 -19.74 -23.39 -7.40
C ILE A 73 -18.58 -22.41 -7.48
N THR A 74 -18.63 -21.32 -6.70
CA THR A 74 -17.57 -20.33 -6.62
C THR A 74 -16.26 -20.95 -6.15
N VAL A 75 -16.29 -21.74 -5.07
CA VAL A 75 -15.12 -22.44 -4.54
C VAL A 75 -14.50 -23.39 -5.58
N ARG A 76 -15.31 -24.19 -6.28
CA ARG A 76 -14.80 -25.11 -7.31
C ARG A 76 -14.13 -24.38 -8.46
N MET A 77 -14.65 -23.22 -8.85
CA MET A 77 -14.06 -22.42 -9.93
C MET A 77 -12.76 -21.72 -9.53
N LEU A 78 -12.66 -21.30 -8.27
CA LEU A 78 -11.48 -20.62 -7.74
C LEU A 78 -10.36 -21.58 -7.34
N ALA A 79 -10.69 -22.80 -6.92
CA ALA A 79 -9.72 -23.80 -6.46
C ALA A 79 -8.44 -23.93 -7.33
N PRO A 80 -8.49 -23.98 -8.67
CA PRO A 80 -7.29 -24.06 -9.50
C PRO A 80 -6.53 -22.72 -9.67
N LEU A 81 -7.06 -21.61 -9.17
CA LEU A 81 -6.52 -20.25 -9.34
C LEU A 81 -5.87 -19.71 -8.07
N ILE A 82 -6.31 -20.19 -6.90
CA ILE A 82 -5.83 -19.74 -5.59
C ILE A 82 -4.34 -20.03 -5.47
N ASN A 83 -3.58 -19.02 -5.07
CA ASN A 83 -2.14 -19.11 -4.89
C ASN A 83 -1.74 -18.59 -3.52
N ASP A 84 -2.01 -17.32 -3.22
CA ASP A 84 -1.54 -16.70 -1.99
C ASP A 84 -2.40 -15.51 -1.55
N LYS A 85 -2.85 -15.50 -0.29
CA LYS A 85 -3.71 -14.45 0.30
C LYS A 85 -3.17 -13.01 0.23
N MET A 86 -1.87 -12.82 -0.07
CA MET A 86 -1.24 -11.50 -0.22
C MET A 86 -1.29 -10.97 -1.65
N HIS A 87 -1.63 -11.83 -2.61
CA HIS A 87 -1.63 -11.50 -4.05
C HIS A 87 -2.97 -11.79 -4.71
N ASP A 88 -3.67 -12.83 -4.25
CA ASP A 88 -4.99 -13.19 -4.74
C ASP A 88 -5.98 -12.05 -4.46
N PRO A 89 -6.87 -11.72 -5.42
CA PRO A 89 -7.86 -10.67 -5.24
C PRO A 89 -8.84 -10.98 -4.10
N ALA A 90 -9.49 -9.95 -3.58
CA ALA A 90 -10.64 -10.15 -2.71
C ALA A 90 -11.72 -10.96 -3.42
N VAL A 91 -12.27 -11.97 -2.75
CA VAL A 91 -13.46 -12.67 -3.25
C VAL A 91 -14.56 -12.63 -2.21
N VAL A 92 -15.72 -12.14 -2.64
CA VAL A 92 -16.95 -12.09 -1.85
C VAL A 92 -18.04 -12.88 -2.57
N VAL A 93 -18.83 -13.63 -1.83
CA VAL A 93 -19.99 -14.37 -2.36
C VAL A 93 -21.26 -13.82 -1.75
N ILE A 94 -22.28 -13.60 -2.58
CA ILE A 94 -23.61 -13.16 -2.14
C ILE A 94 -24.61 -14.22 -2.60
N ASP A 95 -25.52 -14.64 -1.72
CA ASP A 95 -26.61 -15.50 -2.16
C ASP A 95 -27.62 -14.72 -3.02
N GLU A 96 -28.40 -15.41 -3.86
CA GLU A 96 -29.35 -14.75 -4.77
C GLU A 96 -30.42 -13.93 -4.03
N GLY A 97 -30.78 -14.32 -2.81
CA GLY A 97 -31.72 -13.58 -1.97
C GLY A 97 -31.13 -12.32 -1.36
N GLY A 98 -29.81 -12.14 -1.42
CA GLY A 98 -29.10 -11.04 -0.78
C GLY A 98 -29.21 -11.07 0.73
N GLN A 99 -29.29 -12.26 1.33
CA GLN A 99 -29.41 -12.42 2.79
C GLN A 99 -28.06 -12.42 3.48
N HIS A 100 -27.03 -12.97 2.83
CA HIS A 100 -25.68 -13.11 3.35
C HIS A 100 -24.65 -12.60 2.34
N VAL A 101 -23.65 -11.90 2.86
CA VAL A 101 -22.46 -11.49 2.12
C VAL A 101 -21.28 -12.17 2.79
N ILE A 102 -20.60 -13.05 2.07
CA ILE A 102 -19.62 -13.98 2.63
C ILE A 102 -18.23 -13.61 2.14
N SER A 103 -17.33 -13.29 3.07
CA SER A 103 -15.90 -13.10 2.77
C SER A 103 -15.25 -14.45 2.51
N LEU A 104 -14.85 -14.71 1.26
CA LEU A 104 -14.37 -16.03 0.82
C LEU A 104 -12.85 -16.12 0.72
N LEU A 105 -12.19 -15.13 0.12
CA LEU A 105 -10.74 -15.15 -0.14
C LEU A 105 -10.14 -13.77 0.11
N SER A 106 -8.91 -13.74 0.64
CA SER A 106 -8.12 -12.53 0.87
C SER A 106 -8.82 -11.48 1.77
N GLY A 107 -9.24 -11.91 2.96
CA GLY A 107 -9.99 -11.12 3.95
C GLY A 107 -9.38 -9.76 4.34
N HIS A 108 -8.16 -9.76 4.92
CA HIS A 108 -7.50 -8.53 5.39
C HIS A 108 -6.83 -7.75 4.25
N VAL A 109 -5.66 -8.21 3.80
CA VAL A 109 -4.81 -7.47 2.84
C VAL A 109 -5.49 -7.31 1.49
N GLY A 110 -6.21 -8.34 1.03
CA GLY A 110 -6.99 -8.24 -0.21
C GLY A 110 -8.27 -7.43 -0.09
N GLY A 111 -8.74 -7.14 1.13
CA GLY A 111 -9.90 -6.29 1.39
C GLY A 111 -11.27 -6.97 1.36
N ALA A 112 -11.35 -8.31 1.29
CA ALA A 112 -12.65 -8.99 1.20
C ALA A 112 -13.53 -8.82 2.44
N ASN A 113 -12.97 -8.67 3.63
CA ASN A 113 -13.74 -8.42 4.86
C ASN A 113 -14.37 -7.02 4.83
N ALA A 114 -13.59 -6.00 4.46
CA ALA A 114 -14.07 -4.63 4.33
C ALA A 114 -15.16 -4.53 3.24
N LEU A 115 -14.93 -5.15 2.08
CA LEU A 115 -15.91 -5.21 1.00
C LEU A 115 -17.19 -5.96 1.43
N THR A 116 -17.05 -7.03 2.22
CA THR A 116 -18.18 -7.79 2.76
C THR A 116 -19.05 -6.94 3.68
N HIS A 117 -18.46 -6.20 4.62
CA HIS A 117 -19.19 -5.27 5.47
C HIS A 117 -19.91 -4.19 4.64
N HIS A 118 -19.21 -3.60 3.67
CA HIS A 118 -19.77 -2.53 2.85
C HIS A 118 -20.95 -3.02 1.99
N LEU A 119 -20.81 -4.16 1.32
CA LEU A 119 -21.88 -4.76 0.52
C LEU A 119 -23.05 -5.22 1.40
N ALA A 120 -22.78 -5.74 2.59
CA ALA A 120 -23.82 -6.14 3.54
C ALA A 120 -24.65 -4.94 3.99
N GLU A 121 -24.01 -3.82 4.31
CA GLU A 121 -24.68 -2.57 4.66
C GLU A 121 -25.59 -2.05 3.52
N LEU A 122 -25.08 -2.03 2.28
CA LEU A 122 -25.84 -1.60 1.11
C LEU A 122 -27.07 -2.48 0.82
N LEU A 123 -26.97 -3.77 1.12
CA LEU A 123 -28.04 -4.74 0.86
C LEU A 123 -29.01 -4.89 2.03
N GLY A 124 -28.62 -4.46 3.24
CA GLY A 124 -29.30 -4.86 4.49
C GLY A 124 -29.15 -6.37 4.76
N ALA A 125 -28.00 -6.93 4.39
CA ALA A 125 -27.67 -8.35 4.50
C ALA A 125 -26.78 -8.64 5.73
N ASP A 126 -26.64 -9.91 6.07
CA ASP A 126 -25.76 -10.38 7.15
C ASP A 126 -24.31 -10.60 6.63
N PRO A 127 -23.29 -9.92 7.18
CA PRO A 127 -21.90 -10.16 6.81
C PRO A 127 -21.35 -11.42 7.50
N VAL A 128 -20.92 -12.40 6.71
CA VAL A 128 -20.30 -13.64 7.19
C VAL A 128 -18.78 -13.55 7.04
N ILE A 129 -18.09 -13.26 8.15
CA ILE A 129 -16.63 -13.14 8.24
C ILE A 129 -16.12 -14.09 9.32
N THR A 130 -15.08 -14.88 9.00
CA THR A 130 -14.60 -15.97 9.86
C THR A 130 -13.14 -15.83 10.29
N THR A 131 -12.45 -14.78 9.86
CA THR A 131 -11.06 -14.50 10.26
C THR A 131 -10.98 -14.27 11.76
N ALA A 132 -10.05 -14.97 12.43
CA ALA A 132 -9.98 -15.00 13.89
C ALA A 132 -9.79 -13.61 14.51
N THR A 133 -9.02 -12.73 13.88
CA THR A 133 -8.85 -11.34 14.33
C THR A 133 -10.17 -10.57 14.29
N ASP A 134 -10.94 -10.65 13.19
CA ASP A 134 -12.26 -9.99 13.10
C ASP A 134 -13.26 -10.57 14.10
N VAL A 135 -13.31 -11.90 14.24
CA VAL A 135 -14.20 -12.58 15.21
C VAL A 135 -13.90 -12.14 16.65
N ASN A 136 -12.62 -11.93 16.98
CA ASN A 136 -12.21 -11.45 18.30
C ASN A 136 -12.21 -9.92 18.42
N GLY A 137 -12.61 -9.19 17.37
CA GLY A 137 -12.58 -7.72 17.36
C GLY A 137 -11.18 -7.11 17.49
N MET A 138 -10.14 -7.89 17.15
CA MET A 138 -8.74 -7.50 17.21
C MET A 138 -8.29 -6.95 15.86
N ALA A 139 -7.40 -5.95 15.89
CA ALA A 139 -6.68 -5.55 14.70
C ALA A 139 -5.74 -6.68 14.25
N ALA A 140 -5.39 -6.67 12.97
CA ALA A 140 -4.39 -7.56 12.40
C ALA A 140 -3.18 -6.73 11.96
N LEU A 141 -1.97 -7.25 12.17
CA LEU A 141 -0.73 -6.53 11.83
C LEU A 141 -0.63 -6.23 10.34
N ASP A 142 -1.12 -7.15 9.50
CA ASP A 142 -1.19 -6.96 8.05
C ASP A 142 -2.17 -5.86 7.65
N THR A 143 -3.33 -5.76 8.30
CA THR A 143 -4.26 -4.64 8.12
C THR A 143 -3.62 -3.31 8.51
N LEU A 144 -2.95 -3.26 9.66
CA LEU A 144 -2.23 -2.07 10.13
C LEU A 144 -1.12 -1.66 9.16
N ALA A 145 -0.35 -2.61 8.65
CA ALA A 145 0.68 -2.36 7.66
C ALA A 145 0.10 -1.78 6.35
N THR A 146 -1.02 -2.32 5.88
CA THR A 146 -1.73 -1.81 4.70
C THR A 146 -2.23 -0.37 4.92
N GLN A 147 -2.88 -0.08 6.05
CA GLN A 147 -3.38 1.26 6.39
C GLN A 147 -2.28 2.32 6.47
N LEU A 148 -1.05 1.91 6.76
CA LEU A 148 0.11 2.79 6.87
C LEU A 148 0.95 2.88 5.58
N ASP A 149 0.63 2.11 4.53
CA ASP A 149 1.57 1.80 3.43
C ASP A 149 2.97 1.44 3.96
N ALA A 150 2.97 0.55 4.96
CA ALA A 150 4.17 0.13 5.66
C ALA A 150 4.62 -1.26 5.21
N ASN A 151 5.89 -1.53 5.43
CA ASN A 151 6.50 -2.81 5.13
C ASN A 151 7.42 -3.24 6.27
N MET A 152 7.81 -4.51 6.30
CA MET A 152 8.74 -5.04 7.31
C MET A 152 9.58 -6.18 6.75
N GLN A 153 10.71 -6.45 7.42
CA GLN A 153 11.52 -7.62 7.13
C GLN A 153 10.73 -8.88 7.50
N ASP A 154 10.83 -9.91 6.67
CA ASP A 154 10.11 -11.19 6.83
C ASP A 154 8.59 -11.05 7.06
N PHE A 155 7.97 -10.08 6.35
CA PHE A 155 6.57 -9.68 6.50
C PHE A 155 5.60 -10.84 6.77
N ARG A 156 5.61 -11.88 5.91
CA ARG A 156 4.70 -13.03 6.05
C ARG A 156 4.86 -13.78 7.36
N HIS A 157 6.11 -13.99 7.78
CA HIS A 157 6.41 -14.69 9.01
C HIS A 157 6.00 -13.85 10.23
N VAL A 158 6.39 -12.57 10.26
CA VAL A 158 6.10 -11.69 11.38
C VAL A 158 4.60 -11.45 11.55
N VAL A 159 3.86 -11.22 10.46
CA VAL A 159 2.39 -11.11 10.51
C VAL A 159 1.75 -12.36 11.09
N LYS A 160 2.21 -13.56 10.70
CA LYS A 160 1.68 -14.81 11.25
C LYS A 160 1.94 -14.91 12.75
N VAL A 161 3.16 -14.59 13.20
CA VAL A 161 3.54 -14.64 14.61
C VAL A 161 2.70 -13.65 15.41
N ILE A 162 2.69 -12.37 15.03
CA ILE A 162 1.98 -11.32 15.78
C ILE A 162 0.47 -11.56 15.78
N ASN A 163 -0.15 -11.90 14.65
CA ASN A 163 -1.58 -12.18 14.62
C ASN A 163 -1.95 -13.39 15.48
N GLN A 164 -1.09 -14.42 15.54
CA GLN A 164 -1.30 -15.55 16.45
C GLN A 164 -1.22 -15.12 17.92
N MET A 165 -0.26 -14.26 18.28
CA MET A 165 -0.13 -13.72 19.64
C MET A 165 -1.39 -12.96 20.06
N LEU A 166 -1.91 -12.09 19.18
CA LEU A 166 -3.11 -11.28 19.44
C LEU A 166 -4.36 -12.13 19.70
N VAL A 167 -4.56 -13.22 18.95
CA VAL A 167 -5.72 -14.12 19.16
C VAL A 167 -5.51 -15.13 20.29
N SER A 168 -4.32 -15.18 20.89
CA SER A 168 -3.98 -16.07 22.01
C SER A 168 -3.85 -15.32 23.34
N ASP A 169 -4.47 -14.13 23.45
CA ASP A 169 -4.42 -13.24 24.62
C ASP A 169 -3.01 -12.83 25.08
N GLN A 170 -2.01 -12.90 24.20
CA GLN A 170 -0.67 -12.39 24.46
C GLN A 170 -0.62 -10.87 24.26
N LYS A 171 0.16 -10.17 25.09
CA LYS A 171 0.24 -8.72 25.11
C LYS A 171 1.28 -8.24 24.10
N VAL A 172 0.81 -7.81 22.92
CA VAL A 172 1.66 -7.19 21.91
C VAL A 172 1.57 -5.67 22.03
N GLY A 173 2.70 -5.02 22.28
CA GLY A 173 2.80 -3.57 22.34
C GLY A 173 2.85 -2.92 20.96
N LEU A 174 2.32 -1.70 20.84
CA LEU A 174 2.57 -0.79 19.72
C LEU A 174 3.24 0.49 20.20
N TRP A 175 4.44 0.74 19.72
CA TRP A 175 5.14 2.00 19.89
C TRP A 175 5.23 2.74 18.54
N TRP A 176 5.10 4.05 18.57
CA TRP A 176 5.12 4.91 17.40
C TRP A 176 6.22 5.96 17.57
N ASP A 177 6.98 6.18 16.50
CA ASP A 177 7.87 7.34 16.41
C ASP A 177 7.04 8.65 16.41
N GLU A 178 7.56 9.70 17.04
CA GLU A 178 6.88 10.99 17.21
C GLU A 178 6.30 11.55 15.88
N PRO A 179 7.02 11.55 14.75
CA PRO A 179 6.49 12.09 13.48
C PRO A 179 5.28 11.32 12.93
N LEU A 180 5.02 10.10 13.42
CA LEU A 180 3.97 9.20 12.95
C LEU A 180 2.76 9.17 13.89
N LEU A 181 2.82 9.83 15.06
CA LEU A 181 1.73 9.81 16.04
C LEU A 181 0.41 10.34 15.50
N SER A 182 0.44 11.32 14.60
CA SER A 182 -0.77 11.85 13.96
C SER A 182 -1.50 10.81 13.10
N GLU A 183 -0.79 9.78 12.63
CA GLU A 183 -1.38 8.70 11.83
C GLU A 183 -2.10 7.67 12.70
N ARG A 184 -1.78 7.57 14.00
CA ARG A 184 -2.35 6.57 14.90
C ARG A 184 -3.89 6.59 14.94
N GLY A 185 -4.49 7.78 14.86
CA GLY A 185 -5.95 7.94 14.92
C GLY A 185 -6.71 7.37 13.72
N ARG A 186 -6.03 7.11 12.59
CA ARG A 186 -6.63 6.55 11.37
C ARG A 186 -6.44 5.04 11.22
N CYS A 187 -5.74 4.42 12.16
CA CYS A 187 -5.36 3.02 12.11
C CYS A 187 -6.14 2.18 13.12
N ASP A 188 -6.54 0.98 12.69
CA ASP A 188 -7.10 0.01 13.62
C ASP A 188 -5.97 -0.60 14.45
N THR A 189 -6.00 -0.31 15.76
CA THR A 189 -5.00 -0.76 16.73
C THR A 189 -5.63 -1.57 17.86
N ARG A 190 -6.88 -2.01 17.70
CA ARG A 190 -7.58 -2.84 18.69
C ARG A 190 -6.77 -4.10 19.02
N GLY A 191 -6.73 -4.48 20.29
CA GLY A 191 -5.95 -5.62 20.78
C GLY A 191 -4.48 -5.33 21.08
N PHE A 192 -3.88 -4.33 20.44
CA PHE A 192 -2.51 -3.92 20.77
C PHE A 192 -2.47 -3.04 22.02
N VAL A 193 -1.43 -3.22 22.83
CA VAL A 193 -1.17 -2.40 24.02
C VAL A 193 -0.40 -1.14 23.60
N PRO A 194 -0.93 0.07 23.81
CA PRO A 194 -0.21 1.28 23.44
C PRO A 194 1.00 1.51 24.34
N VAL A 195 2.16 1.76 23.73
CA VAL A 195 3.42 2.07 24.42
C VAL A 195 3.80 3.51 24.12
N ALA A 196 3.83 4.35 25.15
CA ALA A 196 4.19 5.76 25.02
C ALA A 196 5.70 6.03 25.18
N CYS A 197 6.40 5.18 25.93
CA CYS A 197 7.78 5.37 26.35
C CYS A 197 8.49 4.01 26.33
N LEU A 198 9.64 3.93 25.66
CA LEU A 198 10.39 2.68 25.50
C LEU A 198 11.21 2.34 26.77
N GLU A 199 11.46 3.34 27.61
CA GLU A 199 12.19 3.20 28.88
C GLU A 199 11.30 2.60 29.98
N THR A 200 9.97 2.75 29.86
CA THR A 200 8.99 2.24 30.83
C THR A 200 7.92 1.42 30.12
N LEU A 201 8.25 0.17 29.85
CA LEU A 201 7.35 -0.75 29.14
C LEU A 201 6.32 -1.37 30.10
N PRO A 202 5.06 -1.51 29.67
CA PRO A 202 4.13 -2.41 30.35
C PRO A 202 4.60 -3.87 30.23
N ALA A 203 3.97 -4.78 30.97
CA ALA A 203 4.21 -6.21 30.78
C ALA A 203 3.73 -6.63 29.39
N LEU A 204 4.68 -6.98 28.51
CA LEU A 204 4.46 -7.32 27.10
C LEU A 204 5.19 -8.62 26.75
N ASP A 205 4.59 -9.39 25.84
CA ASP A 205 5.20 -10.57 25.23
C ASP A 205 6.01 -10.22 23.96
N ALA A 206 5.62 -9.14 23.26
CA ALA A 206 6.33 -8.61 22.09
C ALA A 206 6.04 -7.11 21.91
N LEU A 207 6.86 -6.42 21.12
CA LEU A 207 6.66 -5.02 20.73
C LEU A 207 6.77 -4.87 19.21
N VAL A 208 5.80 -4.18 18.61
CA VAL A 208 5.89 -3.69 17.23
C VAL A 208 6.18 -2.19 17.26
N CYS A 209 7.32 -1.79 16.71
CA CYS A 209 7.74 -0.40 16.57
C CYS A 209 7.39 0.12 15.17
N ILE A 210 6.54 1.14 15.12
CA ILE A 210 6.20 1.87 13.90
C ILE A 210 7.16 3.05 13.77
N THR A 211 8.16 2.90 12.91
CA THR A 211 9.31 3.81 12.86
C THR A 211 9.87 3.92 11.45
N LEU A 212 10.42 5.09 11.13
CA LEU A 212 11.21 5.30 9.91
C LEU A 212 12.68 4.93 10.12
N ARG A 213 13.09 4.62 11.35
CA ARG A 213 14.50 4.48 11.71
C ARG A 213 15.09 3.15 11.28
N ASP A 214 16.38 3.18 10.96
CA ASP A 214 17.16 1.98 10.59
C ASP A 214 17.41 1.04 11.78
N SER A 215 17.37 1.55 13.00
CA SER A 215 17.64 0.83 14.25
C SER A 215 16.36 0.63 15.09
N LEU A 216 16.38 -0.43 15.91
CA LEU A 216 15.35 -0.74 16.90
C LEU A 216 15.95 -0.59 18.31
N PRO A 217 15.12 -0.34 19.34
CA PRO A 217 15.58 -0.36 20.72
C PRO A 217 16.03 -1.76 21.14
N GLU A 218 17.11 -1.84 21.92
CA GLU A 218 17.55 -3.08 22.55
C GLU A 218 16.68 -3.34 23.79
N LEU A 219 15.78 -4.32 23.71
CA LEU A 219 14.85 -4.68 24.77
C LEU A 219 14.94 -6.16 25.10
N SER A 220 14.56 -6.54 26.32
CA SER A 220 14.57 -7.93 26.80
C SER A 220 13.37 -8.76 26.31
N LEU A 221 12.75 -8.36 25.20
CA LEU A 221 11.60 -9.03 24.59
C LEU A 221 11.70 -8.92 23.06
N PRO A 222 10.98 -9.77 22.29
CA PRO A 222 10.96 -9.68 20.83
C PRO A 222 10.45 -8.32 20.32
N VAL A 223 11.27 -7.64 19.50
CA VAL A 223 10.91 -6.35 18.88
C VAL A 223 10.85 -6.52 17.37
N TYR A 224 9.75 -6.06 16.78
CA TYR A 224 9.51 -6.09 15.35
C TYR A 224 9.40 -4.67 14.80
N LYS A 225 9.98 -4.42 13.62
CA LYS A 225 9.93 -3.12 12.97
C LYS A 225 8.88 -3.10 11.87
N LEU A 226 7.94 -2.17 11.94
CA LEU A 226 7.03 -1.85 10.84
C LEU A 226 7.40 -0.47 10.31
N VAL A 227 7.75 -0.38 9.01
CA VAL A 227 8.33 0.81 8.40
C VAL A 227 7.36 1.42 7.38
N PRO A 228 6.66 2.52 7.73
CA PRO A 228 5.88 3.29 6.77
C PRO A 228 6.75 3.92 5.67
N LYS A 229 6.27 3.93 4.42
CA LYS A 229 6.95 4.62 3.32
C LYS A 229 6.67 6.13 3.38
N ARG A 230 7.61 6.92 3.88
CA ARG A 230 7.45 8.39 4.06
C ARG A 230 8.61 9.21 3.52
N VAL A 231 9.81 8.63 3.39
CA VAL A 231 11.01 9.35 2.96
C VAL A 231 11.01 9.50 1.44
N VAL A 232 11.27 10.71 0.95
CA VAL A 232 11.42 10.99 -0.48
C VAL A 232 12.82 11.51 -0.76
N ALA A 233 13.36 11.17 -1.92
CA ALA A 233 14.70 11.59 -2.33
C ALA A 233 14.65 12.39 -3.64
N GLY A 234 14.89 13.69 -3.57
CA GLY A 234 15.14 14.49 -4.76
C GLY A 234 16.59 14.33 -5.18
N ILE A 235 16.82 13.89 -6.43
CA ILE A 235 18.15 13.55 -6.93
C ILE A 235 18.45 14.36 -8.20
N GLY A 236 19.61 15.02 -8.21
CA GLY A 236 20.21 15.59 -9.42
C GLY A 236 21.59 14.97 -9.65
N CYS A 237 21.90 14.56 -10.87
CA CYS A 237 23.20 13.97 -11.22
C CYS A 237 23.70 14.47 -12.57
N ARG A 238 24.99 14.30 -12.86
CA ARG A 238 25.54 14.46 -14.21
C ARG A 238 24.99 13.38 -15.14
N ARG A 239 25.03 13.61 -16.46
CA ARG A 239 24.68 12.57 -17.45
C ARG A 239 25.65 11.41 -17.31
N ASP A 240 25.16 10.18 -17.51
CA ASP A 240 25.95 8.94 -17.50
C ASP A 240 26.64 8.69 -16.14
N THR A 241 26.04 9.19 -15.06
CA THR A 241 26.52 8.88 -13.70
C THR A 241 26.37 7.38 -13.45
N PRO A 242 27.39 6.65 -12.96
CA PRO A 242 27.27 5.23 -12.68
C PRO A 242 26.15 4.93 -11.67
N LEU A 243 25.33 3.90 -11.92
CA LEU A 243 24.27 3.47 -11.00
C LEU A 243 24.81 3.23 -9.58
N GLN A 244 25.95 2.54 -9.49
CA GLN A 244 26.56 2.18 -8.21
C GLN A 244 26.89 3.40 -7.35
N THR A 245 27.37 4.48 -7.98
CA THR A 245 27.61 5.76 -7.29
C THR A 245 26.32 6.33 -6.70
N VAL A 246 25.22 6.31 -7.45
CA VAL A 246 23.93 6.84 -6.94
C VAL A 246 23.36 5.95 -5.83
N ILE A 247 23.53 4.63 -5.92
CA ILE A 247 23.18 3.66 -4.86
C ILE A 247 23.92 3.99 -3.56
N GLU A 248 25.24 4.08 -3.62
CA GLU A 248 26.09 4.30 -2.43
C GLU A 248 25.77 5.65 -1.77
N LEU A 249 25.64 6.71 -2.56
CA LEU A 249 25.33 8.04 -2.03
C LEU A 249 23.92 8.13 -1.44
N LEU A 250 22.92 7.44 -2.02
CA LEU A 250 21.58 7.38 -1.45
C LEU A 250 21.59 6.60 -0.13
N GLN A 251 22.26 5.45 -0.07
CA GLN A 251 22.36 4.66 1.16
C GLN A 251 23.10 5.42 2.26
N GLN A 252 24.20 6.09 1.93
CA GLN A 252 24.92 6.97 2.84
C GLN A 252 23.99 8.07 3.37
N GLN A 253 23.26 8.75 2.48
CA GLN A 253 22.38 9.84 2.89
C GLN A 253 21.23 9.35 3.79
N MET A 254 20.67 8.18 3.53
CA MET A 254 19.64 7.57 4.38
C MET A 254 20.20 7.22 5.76
N ALA A 255 21.38 6.60 5.81
CA ALA A 255 22.06 6.23 7.06
C ALA A 255 22.50 7.45 7.89
N GLU A 256 23.01 8.51 7.26
CA GLU A 256 23.35 9.78 7.94
C GLU A 256 22.14 10.43 8.62
N ASN A 257 20.92 10.13 8.15
CA ASN A 257 19.67 10.61 8.73
C ASN A 257 18.93 9.52 9.53
N HIS A 258 19.58 8.38 9.79
CA HIS A 258 19.06 7.23 10.52
C HIS A 258 17.77 6.64 9.94
N PHE A 259 17.56 6.73 8.62
CA PHE A 259 16.38 6.17 7.97
C PHE A 259 16.61 4.76 7.44
N ASP A 260 15.63 3.88 7.67
CA ASP A 260 15.57 2.60 6.99
C ASP A 260 15.29 2.82 5.48
N LEU A 261 15.97 2.08 4.62
CA LEU A 261 15.75 2.16 3.17
C LEU A 261 14.32 1.76 2.76
N MET A 262 13.64 0.92 3.55
CA MET A 262 12.23 0.57 3.33
C MET A 262 11.30 1.77 3.53
N ALA A 263 11.75 2.83 4.23
CA ALA A 263 10.98 4.06 4.39
C ALA A 263 10.96 4.91 3.11
N LEU A 264 11.79 4.60 2.10
CA LEU A 264 11.81 5.32 0.83
C LEU A 264 10.48 5.10 0.08
N ARG A 265 9.72 6.18 -0.05
CA ARG A 265 8.45 6.26 -0.78
C ARG A 265 8.66 6.42 -2.27
N ALA A 266 9.53 7.36 -2.66
CA ALA A 266 9.75 7.75 -4.04
C ALA A 266 11.11 8.45 -4.24
N ILE A 267 11.59 8.41 -5.48
CA ILE A 267 12.74 9.20 -5.95
C ILE A 267 12.21 10.20 -6.97
N GLY A 268 12.73 11.42 -6.98
CA GLY A 268 12.34 12.44 -7.93
C GLY A 268 13.51 13.09 -8.65
N SER A 269 13.27 13.63 -9.84
CA SER A 269 14.20 14.51 -10.55
C SER A 269 13.47 15.48 -11.50
N VAL A 270 14.24 16.22 -12.30
CA VAL A 270 13.72 17.11 -13.35
C VAL A 270 13.41 16.32 -14.64
N VAL A 271 12.41 16.72 -15.41
CA VAL A 271 11.95 16.02 -16.65
C VAL A 271 13.09 15.69 -17.64
N ILE A 272 14.11 16.54 -17.78
CA ILE A 272 15.26 16.25 -18.67
C ILE A 272 16.03 14.97 -18.25
N LYS A 273 15.80 14.47 -17.04
CA LYS A 273 16.36 13.22 -16.49
C LYS A 273 15.45 12.00 -16.66
N LYS A 274 14.32 12.13 -17.38
CA LYS A 274 13.40 11.03 -17.68
C LYS A 274 14.10 9.77 -18.16
N ASP A 275 15.03 9.92 -19.10
CA ASP A 275 15.71 8.79 -19.75
C ASP A 275 17.10 8.50 -19.14
N GLU A 276 17.41 9.04 -17.95
CA GLU A 276 18.68 8.79 -17.26
C GLU A 276 18.71 7.33 -16.74
N PRO A 277 19.59 6.46 -17.27
CA PRO A 277 19.55 5.02 -16.94
C PRO A 277 19.77 4.75 -15.47
N ALA A 278 20.68 5.48 -14.82
CA ALA A 278 21.00 5.30 -13.41
C ALA A 278 19.79 5.56 -12.51
N LEU A 279 19.02 6.63 -12.75
CA LEU A 279 17.86 6.97 -11.91
C LEU A 279 16.69 6.01 -12.12
N ASN A 280 16.46 5.60 -13.38
CA ASN A 280 15.44 4.59 -13.69
C ASN A 280 15.77 3.24 -13.03
N GLN A 281 17.02 2.80 -13.13
CA GLN A 281 17.46 1.54 -12.51
C GLN A 281 17.46 1.64 -10.97
N LEU A 282 17.77 2.81 -10.40
CA LEU A 282 17.65 3.07 -8.96
C LEU A 282 16.20 2.88 -8.49
N ALA A 283 15.24 3.53 -9.15
CA ALA A 283 13.82 3.42 -8.82
C ALA A 283 13.31 1.98 -8.93
N GLN A 284 13.72 1.25 -9.98
CA GLN A 284 13.40 -0.17 -10.16
C GLN A 284 14.00 -1.05 -9.06
N ARG A 285 15.27 -0.80 -8.68
CA ARG A 285 15.99 -1.56 -7.65
C ARG A 285 15.27 -1.54 -6.30
N TRP A 286 14.74 -0.38 -5.90
CA TRP A 286 13.97 -0.22 -4.66
C TRP A 286 12.45 -0.33 -4.86
N ARG A 287 11.97 -0.53 -6.09
CA ARG A 287 10.54 -0.64 -6.44
C ARG A 287 9.70 0.55 -5.96
N VAL A 288 10.28 1.74 -6.09
CA VAL A 288 9.65 3.02 -5.76
C VAL A 288 9.35 3.80 -7.04
N PRO A 289 8.33 4.67 -7.05
CA PRO A 289 8.07 5.55 -8.18
C PRO A 289 9.25 6.47 -8.48
N PHE A 290 9.43 6.78 -9.76
CA PHE A 290 10.31 7.84 -10.24
C PHE A 290 9.47 9.04 -10.69
N GLU A 291 9.43 10.08 -9.88
CA GLU A 291 8.62 11.28 -10.12
C GLU A 291 9.45 12.34 -10.88
N LEU A 292 8.85 12.95 -11.89
CA LEU A 292 9.52 13.92 -12.75
C LEU A 292 8.81 15.26 -12.69
N PHE A 293 9.58 16.32 -12.47
CA PHE A 293 9.07 17.68 -12.33
C PHE A 293 9.61 18.57 -13.45
N SER A 294 8.74 19.41 -14.01
CA SER A 294 9.10 20.38 -15.02
C SER A 294 9.93 21.53 -14.43
N VAL A 295 10.70 22.20 -15.29
CA VAL A 295 11.44 23.42 -14.93
C VAL A 295 10.51 24.49 -14.34
N ASN A 296 9.29 24.61 -14.86
CA ASN A 296 8.33 25.59 -14.37
C ASN A 296 7.90 25.28 -12.93
N GLU A 297 7.58 24.03 -12.62
CA GLU A 297 7.23 23.61 -11.25
C GLU A 297 8.38 23.87 -10.27
N LEU A 298 9.62 23.54 -10.66
CA LEU A 298 10.79 23.75 -9.81
C LEU A 298 11.11 25.24 -9.60
N SER A 299 10.94 26.06 -10.64
CA SER A 299 11.20 27.51 -10.60
C SER A 299 10.36 28.24 -9.55
N LEU A 300 9.13 27.77 -9.29
CA LEU A 300 8.24 28.36 -8.27
C LEU A 300 8.82 28.29 -6.85
N HIS A 301 9.74 27.36 -6.61
CA HIS A 301 10.36 27.13 -5.31
C HIS A 301 11.86 27.43 -5.29
N GLU A 302 12.46 27.77 -6.43
CA GLU A 302 13.92 27.88 -6.58
C GLU A 302 14.55 28.92 -5.64
N GLN A 303 13.87 30.07 -5.41
CA GLN A 303 14.38 31.14 -4.53
C GLN A 303 14.57 30.71 -3.07
N ARG A 304 14.01 29.55 -2.67
CA ARG A 304 14.16 28.99 -1.32
C ARG A 304 15.53 28.33 -1.12
N PHE A 305 16.26 28.06 -2.21
CA PHE A 305 17.44 27.22 -2.19
C PHE A 305 18.64 27.89 -2.87
N PRO A 306 19.88 27.50 -2.49
CA PRO A 306 21.07 27.96 -3.19
C PRO A 306 21.03 27.58 -4.67
N ALA A 307 21.19 28.57 -5.53
CA ALA A 307 21.28 28.38 -6.97
C ALA A 307 22.71 28.03 -7.42
N SER A 308 22.81 27.28 -8.51
CA SER A 308 24.05 26.96 -9.21
C SER A 308 23.96 27.46 -10.65
N ASP A 309 24.90 28.33 -11.05
CA ASP A 309 24.96 28.86 -12.40
C ASP A 309 25.09 27.74 -13.45
N PHE A 310 25.89 26.71 -13.14
CA PHE A 310 26.03 25.53 -14.01
C PHE A 310 24.70 24.80 -14.22
N VAL A 311 23.93 24.57 -13.15
CA VAL A 311 22.61 23.91 -13.24
C VAL A 311 21.63 24.80 -14.00
N ARG A 312 21.64 26.10 -13.75
CA ARG A 312 20.78 27.07 -14.46
C ARG A 312 21.05 27.08 -15.95
N GLN A 313 22.32 27.10 -16.36
CA GLN A 313 22.70 27.05 -17.77
C GLN A 313 22.33 25.72 -18.44
N THR A 314 22.41 24.60 -17.71
CA THR A 314 22.20 23.25 -18.28
C THR A 314 20.73 22.81 -18.27
N VAL A 315 19.99 23.17 -17.22
CA VAL A 315 18.65 22.65 -16.91
C VAL A 315 17.59 23.75 -17.01
N GLY A 316 17.96 25.03 -16.86
CA GLY A 316 17.02 26.15 -16.82
C GLY A 316 16.54 26.52 -15.41
N VAL A 317 16.99 25.81 -14.36
CA VAL A 317 16.75 26.13 -12.93
C VAL A 317 18.04 26.07 -12.15
N GLY A 318 18.18 26.87 -11.10
CA GLY A 318 19.40 26.93 -10.28
C GLY A 318 19.58 25.76 -9.32
N SER A 319 18.55 24.98 -9.03
CA SER A 319 18.69 23.74 -8.25
C SER A 319 17.62 22.70 -8.65
N VAL A 320 17.94 21.42 -8.45
CA VAL A 320 17.04 20.30 -8.80
C VAL A 320 16.66 19.49 -7.56
N SER A 321 17.63 18.89 -6.87
CA SER A 321 17.36 17.95 -5.77
C SER A 321 16.53 18.56 -4.63
N GLN A 322 16.81 19.80 -4.24
CA GLN A 322 16.08 20.50 -3.18
C GLN A 322 14.62 20.82 -3.53
N PRO A 323 14.31 21.54 -4.63
CA PRO A 323 12.92 21.84 -4.98
C PRO A 323 12.11 20.58 -5.30
N VAL A 324 12.73 19.54 -5.87
CA VAL A 324 12.09 18.23 -6.06
C VAL A 324 11.70 17.61 -4.71
N ALA A 325 12.66 17.48 -3.78
CA ALA A 325 12.38 16.92 -2.46
C ALA A 325 11.34 17.74 -1.69
N TRP A 326 11.38 19.07 -1.87
CA TRP A 326 10.41 20.00 -1.28
C TRP A 326 8.99 19.72 -1.78
N LEU A 327 8.80 19.61 -3.09
CA LEU A 327 7.50 19.29 -3.68
C LEU A 327 6.99 17.93 -3.21
N MET A 328 7.84 16.91 -3.24
CA MET A 328 7.48 15.53 -2.86
C MET A 328 7.19 15.33 -1.37
N SER A 329 7.63 16.26 -0.50
CA SER A 329 7.46 16.20 0.97
C SER A 329 6.59 17.33 1.51
N GLU A 330 5.97 18.13 0.65
CA GLU A 330 5.17 19.30 1.03
C GLU A 330 5.95 20.27 1.94
N GLY A 331 7.24 20.44 1.65
CA GLY A 331 8.16 21.35 2.33
C GLY A 331 8.89 20.81 3.55
N LYS A 332 8.74 19.53 3.88
CA LYS A 332 9.38 18.88 5.04
C LYS A 332 10.72 18.24 4.66
N LEU A 333 11.71 19.09 4.38
CA LEU A 333 13.07 18.63 4.11
C LEU A 333 13.77 18.12 5.39
N VAL A 334 14.62 17.11 5.23
CA VAL A 334 15.39 16.51 6.33
C VAL A 334 16.86 16.40 5.97
N GLY A 335 17.71 16.71 6.94
CA GLY A 335 19.16 16.67 6.80
C GLY A 335 19.71 17.75 5.86
N ARG A 336 21.00 17.64 5.57
CA ARG A 336 21.70 18.49 4.59
C ARG A 336 21.58 17.91 3.19
N THR A 337 21.62 18.74 2.16
CA THR A 337 21.79 18.26 0.78
C THR A 337 23.19 17.67 0.59
N LEU A 338 23.27 16.38 0.27
CA LEU A 338 24.51 15.73 -0.15
C LEU A 338 24.95 16.29 -1.50
N ARG A 339 26.23 16.57 -1.67
CA ARG A 339 26.85 17.03 -2.93
C ARG A 339 28.21 16.37 -3.11
N GLN A 340 28.25 15.23 -3.80
CA GLN A 340 29.47 14.45 -4.00
C GLN A 340 29.49 13.83 -5.39
N GLN A 341 30.67 13.77 -6.02
CA GLN A 341 30.88 13.09 -7.31
C GLN A 341 29.92 13.52 -8.43
N GLY A 342 29.47 14.79 -8.42
CA GLY A 342 28.52 15.30 -9.42
C GLY A 342 27.07 14.86 -9.19
N VAL A 343 26.76 14.26 -8.05
CA VAL A 343 25.42 13.90 -7.57
C VAL A 343 25.03 14.82 -6.42
N THR A 344 23.75 15.20 -6.40
CA THR A 344 23.11 15.91 -5.31
C THR A 344 21.87 15.17 -4.86
N ILE A 345 21.73 14.95 -3.55
CA ILE A 345 20.59 14.25 -2.96
C ILE A 345 20.05 15.10 -1.81
N THR A 346 18.75 15.37 -1.83
CA THR A 346 18.03 16.00 -0.71
C THR A 346 16.91 15.07 -0.28
N LEU A 347 16.79 14.84 1.02
CA LEU A 347 15.70 14.04 1.58
C LEU A 347 14.57 14.93 2.09
N GLY A 348 13.36 14.39 2.10
CA GLY A 348 12.22 14.94 2.80
C GLY A 348 11.33 13.83 3.37
N VAL A 349 10.43 14.19 4.28
CA VAL A 349 9.48 13.24 4.90
C VAL A 349 8.06 13.71 4.65
N SER A 350 7.32 12.96 3.84
CA SER A 350 5.88 13.17 3.63
C SER A 350 5.09 12.76 4.88
N GLN A 351 3.99 13.45 5.18
CA GLN A 351 3.04 13.06 6.26
C GLN A 351 1.83 12.27 5.73
N SER A 352 1.73 12.07 4.42
CA SER A 352 0.63 11.38 3.76
C SER A 352 1.14 10.45 2.65
N CYS A 353 0.40 9.37 2.43
CA CYS A 353 0.50 8.56 1.23
C CYS A 353 -0.24 9.23 0.07
#